data_AF-A0A7Y7IUN1-F1
#
_entry.id   AF-A0A7Y7IUN1-F1
#
_cell.length_a   1.000
_cell.length_b   1.000
_cell.length_c   1.000
_cell.angle_alpha   90.00
_cell.angle_beta   90.00
_cell.angle_gamma   90.00
#
_symmetry.space_group_name_H-M   'P 1'
#
loop_
_entity.id
_entity.type
_entity.pdbx_description
1 polymer ?
#
loop_
_entity_poly.entity_id
_entity_poly.type
_entity_poly.pdbx_seq_one_letter_code
_entity_poly.pdbx_strand_id
1 'polypeptide(L)'
;MTQPLGKLPFGQFLVDNGHLTAGQVEAALDLQKSWKSRLGDIILSRRWMKSVVFYRELARFHGLSFVDLMQETPDATLFDPAEIDVYATRSFLPWRRNEAGGIAFALADPSPELMADLRRRHGPQTSFVGTGRFDTVWRLQEFGQKTLSDDALHALYRLNPQHSGRVVFTTRQIVFLYLVAAILFSAFCLWPETTFFVTNLIAALIFFASFALKFALSCVASRRDVDVKVSDAEFATLKDEDFPVYTILVPMYKEPDVLPILVNALRNLDYPLSKLDVKLVLEEDDHETIDAAKKLALESTFEIIRVPPSQPRTKPKACNYALRFARGEFLTIYDAEDKPEPSQLKKVLMAFRKMPANTVCIQARLNYYNATENWLTRMFTLEYTSWFDLYLPALEFLRIPIPLGGTSNHFRIDALRSLKAWDPYNVTEDADLGVRITQRGWKVAVVNSTTYEEANVSIPNWIRQRSRWLKGYMQTYLVHMRHPIDFYRKTGGVGFWGFQFFIGGTFMTALLAPFFWAILLLYTVLGIKIGIGAFSGRIILLNSINLLLGNGFLIYTYLLCCFKRRYQHLAPYALTVPFYWALQSIAVYKGLIQLITKPFYWEKTQHGLSKHTASELEGISP
;
A
#
# COMPACT_ATOMS: atom_id res chain seq x y z
N MET A 1 22.42 -11.02 50.86
CA MET A 1 22.92 -12.41 51.06
C MET A 1 21.80 -13.33 50.60
N THR A 2 21.82 -14.06 49.51
CA THR A 2 22.87 -14.63 48.64
C THR A 2 22.35 -14.59 47.19
N GLN A 3 23.11 -13.96 46.28
CA GLN A 3 22.84 -14.04 44.84
C GLN A 3 22.97 -15.51 44.39
N PRO A 4 22.07 -16.03 43.55
CA PRO A 4 22.28 -17.34 42.94
C PRO A 4 23.48 -17.26 41.99
N LEU A 5 24.36 -18.26 42.06
CA LEU A 5 25.49 -18.42 41.14
C LEU A 5 25.05 -18.33 39.66
N GLY A 6 25.77 -17.50 38.89
CA GLY A 6 26.29 -17.97 37.60
C GLY A 6 25.52 -17.69 36.31
N LYS A 7 24.85 -16.54 36.15
CA LYS A 7 24.57 -16.03 34.79
C LYS A 7 25.31 -14.72 34.58
N LEU A 8 26.40 -14.77 33.80
CA LEU A 8 27.03 -13.58 33.24
C LEU A 8 25.96 -12.76 32.48
N PRO A 9 25.98 -11.42 32.51
CA PRO A 9 25.19 -10.65 31.56
C PRO A 9 25.49 -11.14 30.14
N PHE A 10 24.47 -11.33 29.29
CA PHE A 10 24.67 -11.94 27.96
C PHE A 10 25.73 -11.21 27.12
N GLY A 11 25.83 -9.88 27.24
CA GLY A 11 26.90 -9.10 26.62
C GLY A 11 28.31 -9.51 27.08
N GLN A 12 28.52 -9.72 28.39
CA GLN A 12 29.80 -10.20 28.92
C GLN A 12 30.09 -11.62 28.43
N PHE A 13 29.08 -12.49 28.39
CA PHE A 13 29.21 -13.83 27.83
C PHE A 13 29.70 -13.80 26.37
N LEU A 14 29.23 -12.85 25.55
CA LEU A 14 29.70 -12.70 24.17
C LEU A 14 31.16 -12.20 24.09
N VAL A 15 31.61 -11.37 25.03
CA VAL A 15 33.01 -10.92 25.12
C VAL A 15 33.93 -12.06 25.55
N ASP A 16 33.54 -12.79 26.60
CA ASP A 16 34.31 -13.90 27.15
C ASP A 16 34.52 -15.03 26.14
N ASN A 17 33.56 -15.22 25.22
CA ASN A 17 33.66 -16.18 24.12
C ASN A 17 34.30 -15.59 22.84
N GLY A 18 34.81 -14.35 22.88
CA GLY A 18 35.56 -13.74 21.78
C GLY A 18 34.72 -13.30 20.57
N HIS A 19 33.39 -13.18 20.70
CA HIS A 19 32.51 -12.79 19.60
C HIS A 19 32.33 -11.28 19.45
N LEU A 20 32.44 -10.53 20.55
CA LEU A 20 32.35 -9.06 20.56
C LEU A 20 33.47 -8.46 21.41
N THR A 21 33.84 -7.22 21.11
CA THR A 21 34.73 -6.44 21.98
C THR A 21 33.97 -5.79 23.12
N ALA A 22 34.65 -5.45 24.22
CA ALA A 22 34.05 -4.70 25.33
C ALA A 22 33.44 -3.36 24.84
N GLY A 23 34.12 -2.66 23.92
CA GLY A 23 33.61 -1.42 23.34
C GLY A 23 32.36 -1.60 22.47
N GLN A 24 32.24 -2.72 21.74
CA GLN A 24 31.00 -3.05 21.02
C GLN A 24 29.84 -3.30 21.98
N VAL A 25 30.08 -4.00 23.10
CA VAL A 25 29.05 -4.23 24.12
C VAL A 25 28.65 -2.93 24.81
N GLU A 26 29.60 -2.06 25.15
CA GLU A 26 29.31 -0.74 25.71
C GLU A 26 28.43 0.09 24.76
N ALA A 27 28.81 0.18 23.48
CA ALA A 27 28.01 0.85 22.46
C ALA A 27 26.61 0.21 22.29
N ALA A 28 26.51 -1.12 22.39
CA ALA A 28 25.24 -1.84 22.36
C ALA A 28 24.35 -1.48 23.55
N LEU A 29 24.93 -1.36 24.75
CA LEU A 29 24.24 -1.00 25.98
C LEU A 29 23.77 0.46 25.96
N ASP A 30 24.54 1.36 25.37
CA ASP A 30 24.12 2.76 25.20
C ASP A 30 22.98 2.89 24.20
N LEU A 31 23.05 2.17 23.07
CA LEU A 31 21.92 2.05 22.15
C LEU A 31 20.70 1.38 22.80
N GLN A 32 20.91 0.40 23.69
CA GLN A 32 19.82 -0.22 24.43
C GLN A 32 19.14 0.78 25.36
N LYS A 33 19.89 1.67 26.02
CA LYS A 33 19.31 2.73 26.86
C LYS A 33 18.50 3.71 26.02
N SER A 34 19.04 4.16 24.88
CA SER A 34 18.39 5.16 24.02
C SER A 34 17.22 4.62 23.23
N TRP A 35 17.32 3.39 22.71
CA TRP A 35 16.29 2.77 21.89
C TRP A 35 15.32 1.93 22.71
N LYS A 36 15.63 1.51 23.95
CA LYS A 36 14.85 0.51 24.71
C LYS A 36 14.65 -0.81 23.94
N SER A 37 15.59 -1.15 23.07
CA SER A 37 15.57 -2.40 22.30
C SER A 37 16.31 -3.53 23.00
N ARG A 38 16.04 -4.77 22.61
CA ARG A 38 16.80 -5.93 23.12
C ARG A 38 18.24 -5.85 22.60
N LEU A 39 19.20 -6.23 23.45
CA LEU A 39 20.62 -6.20 23.12
C LEU A 39 20.93 -7.00 21.85
N GLY A 40 20.29 -8.17 21.68
CA GLY A 40 20.43 -9.01 20.50
C GLY A 40 20.01 -8.34 19.21
N ASP A 41 18.86 -7.65 19.19
CA ASP A 41 18.37 -6.94 18.00
C ASP A 41 19.33 -5.81 17.60
N ILE A 42 19.97 -5.15 18.57
CA ILE A 42 20.99 -4.11 18.32
C ILE A 42 22.24 -4.72 17.68
N ILE A 43 22.78 -5.79 18.28
CA ILE A 43 23.98 -6.47 17.77
C ILE A 43 23.76 -6.96 16.33
N LEU A 44 22.61 -7.59 16.08
CA LEU A 44 22.26 -8.14 14.78
C LEU A 44 21.95 -7.06 13.74
N SER A 45 21.31 -5.95 14.12
CA SER A 45 21.00 -4.85 13.19
C SER A 45 22.26 -4.06 12.80
N ARG A 46 23.25 -3.97 13.68
CA ARG A 46 24.57 -3.36 13.40
C ARG A 46 25.55 -4.27 12.66
N ARG A 47 25.16 -5.51 12.36
CA ARG A 47 26.02 -6.53 11.72
C ARG A 47 27.31 -6.84 12.51
N TRP A 48 27.31 -6.62 13.83
CA TRP A 48 28.48 -6.93 14.67
C TRP A 48 28.69 -8.43 14.85
N MET A 49 27.65 -9.24 14.64
CA MET A 49 27.72 -10.69 14.73
C MET A 49 26.84 -11.34 13.66
N LYS A 50 27.30 -12.47 13.10
CA LYS A 50 26.48 -13.27 12.18
C LYS A 50 25.29 -13.88 12.93
N SER A 51 24.11 -13.86 12.30
CA SER A 51 22.86 -14.36 12.89
C SER A 51 22.96 -15.79 13.47
N VAL A 52 23.49 -16.74 12.69
CA VAL A 52 23.62 -18.14 13.13
C VAL A 52 24.52 -18.29 14.36
N VAL A 53 25.61 -17.51 14.43
CA VAL A 53 26.52 -17.54 15.58
C VAL A 53 25.83 -16.94 16.81
N PHE A 54 25.12 -15.83 16.64
CA PHE A 54 24.36 -15.19 17.70
C PHE A 54 23.34 -16.14 18.35
N TYR A 55 22.49 -16.79 17.54
CA TYR A 55 21.45 -17.68 18.07
C TYR A 55 22.04 -18.95 18.69
N ARG A 56 23.18 -19.44 18.22
CA ARG A 56 23.92 -20.55 18.84
C ARG A 56 24.41 -20.19 20.24
N GLU A 57 25.02 -19.01 20.39
CA GLU A 57 25.48 -18.53 21.70
C GLU A 57 24.31 -18.18 22.63
N LEU A 58 23.21 -17.68 22.09
CA LEU A 58 21.98 -17.48 22.85
C LEU A 58 21.42 -18.80 23.39
N ALA A 59 21.36 -19.85 22.56
CA ALA A 59 20.96 -21.18 23.01
C ALA A 59 21.86 -21.70 24.14
N ARG A 60 23.19 -21.58 23.96
CA ARG A 60 24.19 -21.98 24.95
C ARG A 60 24.05 -21.21 26.26
N PHE A 61 23.80 -19.90 26.19
CA PHE A 61 23.56 -19.05 27.35
C PHE A 61 22.34 -19.50 28.17
N HIS A 62 21.31 -20.02 27.51
CA HIS A 62 20.12 -20.59 28.15
C HIS A 62 20.26 -22.08 28.52
N GLY A 63 21.42 -22.70 28.28
CA GLY A 63 21.64 -24.13 28.55
C GLY A 63 20.92 -25.06 27.57
N LEU A 64 20.60 -24.58 26.37
CA LEU A 64 19.92 -25.33 25.32
C LEU A 64 20.92 -25.76 24.23
N SER A 65 20.68 -26.91 23.60
CA SER A 65 21.35 -27.27 22.35
C SER A 65 20.82 -26.39 21.20
N PHE A 66 21.69 -26.06 20.25
CA PHE A 66 21.30 -25.34 19.04
C PHE A 66 20.98 -26.31 17.91
N VAL A 67 19.89 -26.07 17.19
CA VAL A 67 19.51 -26.79 15.97
C VAL A 67 19.41 -25.82 14.79
N ASP A 68 20.04 -26.18 13.68
CA ASP A 68 19.85 -25.53 12.39
C ASP A 68 18.67 -26.20 11.68
N LEU A 69 17.49 -25.56 11.71
CA LEU A 69 16.30 -26.18 11.12
C LEU A 69 16.37 -26.23 9.60
N MET A 70 17.33 -25.56 8.94
CA MET A 70 17.53 -25.69 7.50
C MET A 70 18.19 -27.03 7.15
N GLN A 71 18.98 -27.59 8.08
CA GLN A 71 19.61 -28.91 7.94
C GLN A 71 18.75 -30.02 8.57
N GLU A 72 18.17 -29.74 9.73
CA GLU A 72 17.35 -30.69 10.50
C GLU A 72 15.87 -30.31 10.43
N THR A 73 15.20 -30.75 9.37
CA THR A 73 13.79 -30.44 9.09
C THR A 73 12.86 -30.90 10.22
N PRO A 74 11.98 -30.02 10.74
CA PRO A 74 10.94 -30.41 11.69
C PRO A 74 9.97 -31.47 11.17
N ASP A 75 9.44 -32.29 12.08
CA ASP A 75 8.36 -33.22 11.82
C ASP A 75 7.06 -32.45 11.51
N ALA A 76 6.69 -32.45 10.24
CA ALA A 76 5.49 -31.77 9.74
C ALA A 76 4.19 -32.26 10.39
N THR A 77 4.15 -33.48 10.96
CA THR A 77 2.94 -34.01 11.62
C THR A 77 2.66 -33.34 12.97
N LEU A 78 3.66 -32.67 13.56
CA LEU A 78 3.52 -31.93 14.82
C LEU A 78 3.07 -30.49 14.60
N PHE A 79 3.10 -30.01 13.36
CA PHE A 79 2.71 -28.65 13.01
C PHE A 79 1.20 -28.49 12.99
N ASP A 80 0.67 -27.56 13.76
CA ASP A 80 -0.74 -27.19 13.73
C ASP A 80 -0.95 -25.90 12.89
N PRO A 81 -1.61 -25.99 11.71
CA PRO A 81 -1.90 -24.81 10.91
C PRO A 81 -2.76 -23.75 11.61
N ALA A 82 -3.52 -24.11 12.65
CA ALA A 82 -4.32 -23.16 13.42
C ALA A 82 -3.45 -22.26 14.32
N GLU A 83 -2.26 -22.71 14.70
CA GLU A 83 -1.34 -22.00 15.60
C GLU A 83 -0.28 -21.17 14.85
N ILE A 84 -0.40 -21.04 13.52
CA ILE A 84 0.57 -20.30 12.67
C ILE A 84 0.86 -18.89 13.19
N ASP A 85 -0.16 -18.15 13.63
CA ASP A 85 0.02 -16.80 14.18
C ASP A 85 0.84 -16.81 15.47
N VAL A 86 0.65 -17.83 16.30
CA VAL A 86 1.37 -18.01 17.57
C VAL A 86 2.82 -18.37 17.29
N TYR A 87 3.07 -19.28 16.34
CA TYR A 87 4.42 -19.65 15.89
C TYR A 87 5.18 -18.43 15.33
N ALA A 88 4.55 -17.63 14.47
CA ALA A 88 5.15 -16.42 13.91
C ALA A 88 5.47 -15.38 15.00
N THR A 89 4.48 -15.05 15.82
CA THR A 89 4.58 -13.95 16.80
C THR A 89 5.57 -14.28 17.91
N ARG A 90 5.61 -15.54 18.37
CA ARG A 90 6.49 -15.98 19.46
C ARG A 90 7.77 -16.68 18.98
N SER A 91 7.96 -16.76 17.66
CA SER A 91 9.16 -17.30 16.99
C SER A 91 9.60 -18.67 17.52
N PHE A 92 8.69 -19.65 17.44
CA PHE A 92 8.98 -21.05 17.78
C PHE A 92 8.25 -22.03 16.85
N LEU A 93 8.75 -23.27 16.79
CA LEU A 93 8.13 -24.37 16.03
C LEU A 93 8.25 -25.70 16.79
N PRO A 94 7.27 -26.61 16.66
CA PRO A 94 7.47 -28.00 17.06
C PRO A 94 8.53 -28.64 16.16
N TRP A 95 9.53 -29.30 16.74
CA TRP A 95 10.65 -29.87 16.01
C TRP A 95 10.51 -31.39 15.81
N ARG A 96 10.50 -32.17 16.90
CA ARG A 96 10.36 -33.63 16.84
C ARG A 96 9.84 -34.20 18.15
N ARG A 97 9.44 -35.46 18.17
CA ARG A 97 9.20 -36.19 19.42
C ARG A 97 10.53 -36.51 20.10
N ASN A 98 10.60 -36.32 21.41
CA ASN A 98 11.76 -36.69 22.21
C ASN A 98 11.65 -38.14 22.71
N GLU A 99 12.75 -38.67 23.25
CA GLU A 99 12.84 -40.05 23.76
C GLU A 99 11.83 -40.35 24.88
N ALA A 100 11.40 -39.32 25.62
CA ALA A 100 10.41 -39.44 26.68
C ALA A 100 8.95 -39.47 26.16
N GLY A 101 8.72 -39.36 24.85
CA GLY A 101 7.39 -39.32 24.23
C GLY A 101 6.77 -37.92 24.10
N GLY A 102 7.42 -36.88 24.65
CA GLY A 102 6.99 -35.48 24.57
C GLY A 102 7.44 -34.79 23.28
N ILE A 103 7.00 -33.54 23.07
CA ILE A 103 7.40 -32.71 21.92
C ILE A 103 8.62 -31.88 22.31
N ALA A 104 9.64 -31.86 21.45
CA ALA A 104 10.74 -30.90 21.50
C ALA A 104 10.38 -29.66 20.66
N PHE A 105 10.44 -28.46 21.24
CA PHE A 105 10.22 -27.20 20.51
C PHE A 105 11.53 -26.49 20.22
N ALA A 106 11.67 -25.98 19.00
CA ALA A 106 12.76 -25.10 18.59
C ALA A 106 12.35 -23.64 18.82
N LEU A 107 13.12 -22.93 19.64
CA LEU A 107 12.84 -21.56 20.08
C LEU A 107 13.90 -20.59 19.53
N ALA A 108 13.48 -19.54 18.83
CA ALA A 108 14.41 -18.48 18.41
C ALA A 108 14.72 -17.48 19.54
N ASP A 109 13.77 -17.28 20.45
CA ASP A 109 13.93 -16.40 21.62
C ASP A 109 13.54 -17.16 22.90
N PRO A 110 14.46 -17.94 23.49
CA PRO A 110 14.16 -18.77 24.65
C PRO A 110 13.90 -17.92 25.90
N SER A 111 12.65 -17.86 26.36
CA SER A 111 12.29 -17.23 27.64
C SER A 111 11.72 -18.24 28.65
N PRO A 112 11.98 -18.07 29.96
CA PRO A 112 11.37 -18.89 31.00
C PRO A 112 9.83 -18.93 30.90
N GLU A 113 9.21 -17.82 30.54
CA GLU A 113 7.76 -17.68 30.39
C GLU A 113 7.23 -18.51 29.22
N LEU A 114 7.90 -18.46 28.06
CA LEU A 114 7.55 -19.26 26.89
C LEU A 114 7.71 -20.75 27.18
N MET A 115 8.83 -21.15 27.77
CA MET A 115 9.08 -22.54 28.12
C MET A 115 8.07 -23.08 29.15
N ALA A 116 7.71 -22.29 30.16
CA ALA A 116 6.72 -22.68 31.16
C ALA A 116 5.32 -22.83 30.55
N ASP A 117 4.94 -21.93 29.64
CA ASP A 117 3.66 -21.99 28.93
C ASP A 117 3.57 -23.20 27.99
N LEU A 118 4.63 -23.48 27.22
CA LEU A 118 4.67 -24.66 26.34
C LEU A 118 4.60 -25.97 27.14
N ARG A 119 5.30 -26.07 28.28
CA ARG A 119 5.15 -27.23 29.20
C ARG A 119 3.74 -27.37 29.77
N ARG A 120 3.05 -26.25 30.03
CA ARG A 120 1.67 -26.27 30.51
C ARG A 120 0.71 -26.80 29.45
N ARG A 121 0.92 -26.43 28.19
CA ARG A 121 0.06 -26.83 27.06
C ARG A 121 0.34 -28.23 26.53
N HIS A 122 1.60 -28.66 26.49
CA HIS A 122 2.03 -29.90 25.84
C HIS A 122 2.56 -30.96 26.82
N GLY A 123 2.55 -30.69 28.12
CA GLY A 123 2.88 -31.64 29.18
C GLY A 123 4.30 -31.49 29.75
N PRO A 124 4.59 -32.15 30.87
CA PRO A 124 5.88 -32.03 31.57
C PRO A 124 7.05 -32.63 30.79
N GLN A 125 6.79 -33.53 29.85
CA GLN A 125 7.79 -34.16 29.00
C GLN A 125 8.28 -33.25 27.85
N THR A 126 7.76 -32.02 27.73
CA THR A 126 8.20 -31.06 26.71
C THR A 126 9.65 -30.62 26.94
N SER A 127 10.46 -30.74 25.89
CA SER A 127 11.86 -30.29 25.85
C SER A 127 12.04 -29.12 24.88
N PHE A 128 13.20 -28.43 24.97
CA PHE A 128 13.47 -27.22 24.20
C PHE A 128 14.87 -27.27 23.58
N VAL A 129 14.98 -26.71 22.38
CA VAL A 129 16.23 -26.44 21.67
C VAL A 129 16.22 -25.01 21.17
N GLY A 130 17.38 -24.38 21.05
CA GLY A 130 17.51 -23.05 20.45
C GLY A 130 17.65 -23.14 18.93
N THR A 131 17.15 -22.15 18.20
CA THR A 131 17.29 -22.08 16.73
C THR A 131 17.39 -20.63 16.24
N GLY A 132 17.65 -20.43 14.95
CA GLY A 132 17.64 -19.12 14.31
C GLY A 132 16.22 -18.61 14.04
N ARG A 133 16.01 -17.30 14.21
CA ARG A 133 14.73 -16.68 13.85
C ARG A 133 14.41 -16.79 12.37
N PHE A 134 15.42 -16.64 11.51
CA PHE A 134 15.29 -16.87 10.08
C PHE A 134 14.77 -18.27 9.78
N ASP A 135 15.35 -19.29 10.43
CA ASP A 135 14.97 -20.70 10.25
C ASP A 135 13.50 -20.93 10.64
N THR A 136 13.03 -20.32 11.74
CA THR A 136 11.62 -20.41 12.15
C THR A 136 10.68 -19.80 11.11
N VAL A 137 10.99 -18.60 10.60
CA VAL A 137 10.17 -17.93 9.58
C VAL A 137 10.19 -18.72 8.27
N TRP A 138 11.34 -19.29 7.91
CA TRP A 138 11.48 -20.11 6.71
C TRP A 138 10.62 -21.38 6.79
N ARG A 139 10.77 -22.17 7.85
CA ARG A 139 9.99 -23.41 8.03
C ARG A 139 8.50 -23.15 8.21
N LEU A 140 8.13 -22.02 8.83
CA LEU A 140 6.73 -21.62 8.92
C LEU A 140 6.12 -21.33 7.55
N GLN A 141 6.87 -20.72 6.63
CA GLN A 141 6.41 -20.51 5.25
C GLN A 141 6.21 -21.84 4.52
N GLU A 142 7.13 -22.81 4.71
CA GLU A 142 7.06 -24.13 4.08
C GLU A 142 5.87 -24.95 4.60
N PHE A 143 5.73 -25.13 5.92
CA PHE A 143 4.64 -25.93 6.49
C PHE A 143 3.28 -25.22 6.40
N GLY A 144 3.27 -23.89 6.50
CA GLY A 144 2.06 -23.07 6.45
C GLY A 144 1.62 -22.68 5.04
N GLN A 145 2.38 -23.02 4.00
CA GLN A 145 2.25 -22.53 2.61
C GLN A 145 0.79 -22.51 2.11
N LYS A 146 0.09 -23.63 2.26
CA LYS A 146 -1.29 -23.79 1.78
C LYS A 146 -2.27 -22.90 2.55
N THR A 147 -2.23 -22.94 3.88
CA THR A 147 -3.13 -22.16 4.75
C THR A 147 -2.91 -20.67 4.60
N LEU A 148 -1.64 -20.23 4.62
CA LEU A 148 -1.26 -18.83 4.46
C LEU A 148 -1.69 -18.28 3.08
N SER A 149 -1.54 -19.08 2.02
CA SER A 149 -1.94 -18.68 0.67
C SER A 149 -3.46 -18.62 0.51
N ASP A 150 -4.19 -19.60 1.06
CA ASP A 150 -5.66 -19.61 1.08
C ASP A 150 -6.21 -18.38 1.82
N ASP A 151 -5.66 -18.09 3.00
CA ASP A 151 -6.05 -16.92 3.79
C ASP A 151 -5.75 -15.61 3.07
N ALA A 152 -4.56 -15.47 2.50
CA ALA A 152 -4.16 -14.28 1.75
C ALA A 152 -5.09 -13.98 0.55
N LEU A 153 -5.67 -15.03 -0.04
CA LEU A 153 -6.58 -14.93 -1.18
C LEU A 153 -8.06 -14.78 -0.79
N HIS A 154 -8.48 -15.44 0.29
CA HIS A 154 -9.90 -15.71 0.52
C HIS A 154 -10.44 -15.19 1.86
N ALA A 155 -9.59 -14.69 2.76
CA ALA A 155 -10.04 -14.21 4.08
C ALA A 155 -11.10 -13.09 3.97
N LEU A 156 -10.88 -12.09 3.12
CA LEU A 156 -11.85 -10.99 2.92
C LEU A 156 -13.16 -11.52 2.33
N TYR A 157 -13.09 -12.36 1.29
CA TYR A 157 -14.28 -12.88 0.62
C TYR A 157 -15.12 -13.80 1.53
N ARG A 158 -14.47 -14.66 2.33
CA ARG A 158 -15.18 -15.56 3.26
C ARG A 158 -15.95 -14.81 4.34
N LEU A 159 -15.39 -13.71 4.85
CA LEU A 159 -15.98 -12.96 5.97
C LEU A 159 -16.87 -11.80 5.52
N ASN A 160 -16.50 -11.10 4.45
CA ASN A 160 -17.20 -9.93 3.93
C ASN A 160 -17.29 -10.00 2.40
N PRO A 161 -18.08 -10.94 1.83
CA PRO A 161 -18.17 -11.12 0.38
C PRO A 161 -18.64 -9.86 -0.35
N GLN A 162 -19.45 -9.03 0.31
CA GLN A 162 -19.94 -7.77 -0.24
C GLN A 162 -18.85 -6.72 -0.46
N HIS A 163 -17.69 -6.85 0.18
CA HIS A 163 -16.56 -5.94 0.01
C HIS A 163 -15.42 -6.52 -0.82
N SER A 164 -15.53 -7.76 -1.33
CA SER A 164 -14.51 -8.31 -2.22
C SER A 164 -14.90 -8.12 -3.68
N GLY A 165 -13.94 -7.68 -4.48
CA GLY A 165 -13.95 -7.55 -5.92
C GLY A 165 -13.94 -8.89 -6.67
N ARG A 166 -13.86 -10.04 -5.97
CA ARG A 166 -13.95 -11.38 -6.57
C ARG A 166 -15.20 -11.56 -7.45
N VAL A 167 -16.31 -10.91 -7.09
CA VAL A 167 -17.53 -10.85 -7.91
C VAL A 167 -17.64 -9.46 -8.52
N VAL A 168 -17.21 -9.26 -9.76
CA VAL A 168 -17.16 -7.89 -10.35
C VAL A 168 -18.57 -7.28 -10.46
N PHE A 169 -19.51 -8.03 -11.06
CA PHE A 169 -20.89 -7.62 -11.20
C PHE A 169 -21.80 -8.58 -10.43
N THR A 170 -22.67 -8.03 -9.59
CA THR A 170 -23.74 -8.83 -8.99
C THR A 170 -24.91 -8.99 -9.96
N THR A 171 -25.69 -10.08 -9.83
CA THR A 171 -26.89 -10.30 -10.65
C THR A 171 -27.86 -9.11 -10.57
N ARG A 172 -28.01 -8.50 -9.38
CA ARG A 172 -28.86 -7.31 -9.18
C ARG A 172 -28.36 -6.11 -9.97
N GLN A 173 -27.05 -5.88 -10.00
CA GLN A 173 -26.46 -4.81 -10.81
C GLN A 173 -26.63 -5.07 -12.31
N ILE A 174 -26.44 -6.32 -12.76
CA ILE A 174 -26.64 -6.69 -14.16
C ILE A 174 -28.10 -6.45 -14.58
N VAL A 175 -29.06 -6.94 -13.79
CA VAL A 175 -30.49 -6.71 -14.04
C VAL A 175 -30.81 -5.22 -14.05
N PHE A 176 -30.30 -4.46 -13.08
CA PHE A 176 -30.48 -3.00 -13.06
C PHE A 176 -29.93 -2.32 -14.32
N LEU A 177 -28.72 -2.68 -14.77
CA LEU A 177 -28.13 -2.13 -16.00
C LEU A 177 -28.96 -2.49 -17.23
N TYR A 178 -29.46 -3.72 -17.34
CA TYR A 178 -30.34 -4.12 -18.44
C TYR A 178 -31.68 -3.40 -18.42
N LEU A 179 -32.28 -3.18 -17.24
CA LEU A 179 -33.53 -2.43 -17.10
C LEU A 179 -33.33 -0.97 -17.52
N VAL A 180 -32.24 -0.33 -17.05
CA VAL A 180 -31.90 1.05 -17.46
C VAL A 180 -31.68 1.11 -18.97
N ALA A 181 -30.93 0.16 -19.54
CA ALA A 181 -30.70 0.10 -20.98
C ALA A 181 -31.99 -0.11 -21.77
N ALA A 182 -32.89 -0.99 -21.33
CA ALA A 182 -34.18 -1.24 -21.97
C ALA A 182 -35.11 -0.02 -21.90
N ILE A 183 -35.15 0.68 -20.75
CA ILE A 183 -35.91 1.93 -20.59
C ILE A 183 -35.36 3.00 -21.52
N LEU A 184 -34.03 3.20 -21.53
CA LEU A 184 -33.39 4.19 -22.40
C LEU A 184 -33.60 3.88 -23.88
N PHE A 185 -33.48 2.61 -24.27
CA PHE A 185 -33.74 2.17 -25.64
C PHE A 185 -35.19 2.41 -26.05
N SER A 186 -36.15 2.01 -25.20
CA SER A 186 -37.57 2.23 -25.45
C SER A 186 -37.90 3.72 -25.56
N ALA A 187 -37.37 4.53 -24.65
CA ALA A 187 -37.53 5.99 -24.68
C ALA A 187 -36.89 6.61 -25.92
N PHE A 188 -35.75 6.09 -26.39
CA PHE A 188 -35.11 6.56 -27.62
C PHE A 188 -35.90 6.19 -28.87
N CYS A 189 -36.54 5.02 -28.91
CA CYS A 189 -37.44 4.63 -30.01
C CYS A 189 -38.73 5.46 -30.06
N LEU A 190 -39.28 5.84 -28.89
CA LEU A 190 -40.54 6.58 -28.79
C LEU A 190 -40.36 8.10 -28.88
N TRP A 191 -39.32 8.63 -28.23
CA TRP A 191 -39.02 10.07 -28.09
C TRP A 191 -37.52 10.35 -28.25
N PRO A 192 -36.95 10.16 -29.45
CA PRO A 192 -35.50 10.24 -29.67
C PRO A 192 -34.91 11.59 -29.26
N GLU A 193 -35.54 12.71 -29.63
CA GLU A 193 -35.02 14.05 -29.32
C GLU A 193 -35.04 14.37 -27.83
N THR A 194 -36.18 14.15 -27.17
CA THR A 194 -36.35 14.39 -25.74
C THR A 194 -35.44 13.49 -24.92
N THR A 195 -35.38 12.20 -25.27
CA THR A 195 -34.51 11.23 -24.58
C THR A 195 -33.05 11.63 -24.71
N PHE A 196 -32.61 12.02 -25.92
CA PHE A 196 -31.23 12.48 -26.13
C PHE A 196 -30.93 13.76 -25.32
N PHE A 197 -31.82 14.74 -25.34
CA PHE A 197 -31.64 15.97 -24.56
C PHE A 197 -31.55 15.68 -23.06
N VAL A 198 -32.46 14.87 -22.50
CA VAL A 198 -32.50 14.55 -21.07
C VAL A 198 -31.26 13.75 -20.65
N THR A 199 -30.86 12.76 -21.44
CA THR A 199 -29.64 11.98 -21.16
C THR A 199 -28.37 12.83 -21.23
N ASN A 200 -28.25 13.72 -22.23
CA ASN A 200 -27.15 14.69 -22.30
C ASN A 200 -27.18 15.66 -21.12
N LEU A 201 -28.36 16.14 -20.70
CA LEU A 201 -28.50 17.02 -19.54
C LEU A 201 -28.03 16.32 -18.25
N ILE A 202 -28.44 15.08 -18.02
CA ILE A 202 -27.99 14.29 -16.87
C ILE A 202 -26.46 14.09 -16.92
N ALA A 203 -25.92 13.73 -18.09
CA ALA A 203 -24.47 13.59 -18.28
C ALA A 203 -23.72 14.90 -17.98
N ALA A 204 -24.23 16.03 -18.47
CA ALA A 204 -23.67 17.35 -18.22
C ALA A 204 -23.74 17.75 -16.74
N LEU A 205 -24.83 17.42 -16.03
CA LEU A 205 -24.95 17.67 -14.59
C LEU A 205 -23.95 16.83 -13.78
N ILE A 206 -23.80 15.54 -14.11
CA ILE A 206 -22.79 14.67 -13.48
C ILE A 206 -21.39 15.21 -13.74
N PHE A 207 -21.11 15.61 -14.99
CA PHE A 207 -19.84 16.17 -15.39
C PHE A 207 -19.52 17.45 -14.60
N PHE A 208 -20.44 18.40 -14.59
CA PHE A 208 -20.32 19.65 -13.85
C PHE A 208 -20.12 19.40 -12.35
N ALA A 209 -20.97 18.57 -11.73
CA ALA A 209 -20.89 18.28 -10.30
C ALA A 209 -19.56 17.64 -9.90
N SER A 210 -19.01 16.76 -10.74
CA SER A 210 -17.71 16.12 -10.52
C SER A 210 -16.56 17.14 -10.52
N PHE A 211 -16.54 18.03 -11.51
CA PHE A 211 -15.54 19.10 -11.60
C PHE A 211 -15.72 20.18 -10.54
N ALA A 212 -16.97 20.53 -10.21
CA ALA A 212 -17.30 21.47 -9.14
C ALA A 212 -16.85 20.94 -7.77
N LEU A 213 -17.04 19.64 -7.49
CA LEU A 213 -16.51 19.02 -6.27
C LEU A 213 -14.98 19.12 -6.22
N LYS A 214 -14.27 18.72 -7.29
CA LYS A 214 -12.80 18.83 -7.35
C LYS A 214 -12.31 20.26 -7.14
N PHE A 215 -12.96 21.23 -7.79
CA PHE A 215 -12.67 22.65 -7.59
C PHE A 215 -12.90 23.09 -6.13
N ALA A 216 -14.02 22.69 -5.53
CA ALA A 216 -14.32 22.98 -4.13
C ALA A 216 -13.28 22.37 -3.17
N LEU A 217 -12.84 21.12 -3.43
CA LEU A 217 -11.76 20.47 -2.68
C LEU A 217 -10.45 21.26 -2.78
N SER A 218 -10.06 21.70 -3.99
CA SER A 218 -8.89 22.57 -4.18
C SER A 218 -9.00 23.86 -3.37
N CYS A 219 -10.15 24.53 -3.40
CA CYS A 219 -10.37 25.75 -2.62
C CYS A 219 -10.30 25.51 -1.11
N VAL A 220 -10.86 24.40 -0.61
CA VAL A 220 -10.78 24.02 0.82
C VAL A 220 -9.32 23.80 1.22
N ALA A 221 -8.56 23.07 0.41
CA ALA A 221 -7.15 22.80 0.66
C ALA A 221 -6.24 24.02 0.55
N SER A 222 -6.63 25.08 -0.17
CA SER A 222 -5.88 26.35 -0.23
C SER A 222 -6.13 27.24 0.98
N ARG A 223 -7.34 27.22 1.54
CA ARG A 223 -7.76 28.14 2.60
C ARG A 223 -7.44 27.64 4.01
N ARG A 224 -7.10 26.36 4.15
CA ARG A 224 -6.94 25.70 5.44
C ARG A 224 -5.72 24.79 5.45
N ASP A 225 -5.10 24.68 6.61
CA ASP A 225 -4.13 23.65 6.93
C ASP A 225 -4.88 22.34 7.21
N VAL A 226 -5.22 21.64 6.13
CA VAL A 226 -6.01 20.40 6.15
C VAL A 226 -5.17 19.15 6.35
N ASP A 227 -3.87 19.23 6.11
CA ASP A 227 -2.92 18.14 6.34
C ASP A 227 -2.37 18.16 7.77
N VAL A 228 -2.02 16.99 8.28
CA VAL A 228 -1.31 16.88 9.55
C VAL A 228 0.12 17.37 9.35
N LYS A 229 0.38 18.59 9.83
CA LYS A 229 1.71 19.17 9.85
C LYS A 229 2.47 18.72 11.09
N VAL A 230 3.59 18.06 10.87
CA VAL A 230 4.62 17.83 11.86
C VAL A 230 5.71 18.85 11.62
N SER A 231 5.94 19.73 12.61
CA SER A 231 7.00 20.73 12.55
C SER A 231 8.34 20.16 13.00
N ASP A 232 9.44 20.77 12.55
CA ASP A 232 10.79 20.35 12.92
C ASP A 232 11.05 20.49 14.43
N ALA A 233 10.43 21.48 15.07
CA ALA A 233 10.50 21.68 16.52
C ALA A 233 9.86 20.51 17.29
N GLU A 234 8.69 20.06 16.86
CA GLU A 234 8.03 18.90 17.46
C GLU A 234 8.81 17.61 17.16
N PHE A 235 9.35 17.48 15.95
CA PHE A 235 10.22 16.36 15.58
C PHE A 235 11.43 16.22 16.51
N ALA A 236 12.05 17.35 16.90
CA ALA A 236 13.19 17.38 17.82
C ALA A 236 12.85 16.95 19.26
N THR A 237 11.58 16.95 19.66
CA THR A 237 11.16 16.48 20.99
C THR A 237 11.04 14.96 21.09
N LEU A 238 11.03 14.25 19.96
CA LEU A 238 10.91 12.81 19.96
C LEU A 238 12.18 12.14 20.45
N LYS A 239 12.00 11.16 21.34
CA LYS A 239 13.08 10.29 21.76
C LYS A 239 12.91 8.92 21.13
N ASP A 240 14.04 8.33 20.73
CA ASP A 240 14.06 7.01 20.10
C ASP A 240 13.47 5.90 20.99
N GLU A 241 13.46 6.11 22.32
CA GLU A 241 12.88 5.18 23.29
C GLU A 241 11.37 4.98 23.10
N ASP A 242 10.66 6.01 22.63
CA ASP A 242 9.20 5.99 22.52
C ASP A 242 8.69 5.32 21.23
N PHE A 243 9.59 4.88 20.35
CA PHE A 243 9.21 4.33 19.05
C PHE A 243 8.88 2.84 19.14
N PRO A 244 7.80 2.36 18.50
CA PRO A 244 7.50 0.94 18.44
C PRO A 244 8.31 0.24 17.34
N VAL A 245 8.17 -1.08 17.23
CA VAL A 245 8.61 -1.80 16.03
C VAL A 245 7.74 -1.35 14.85
N TYR A 246 8.37 -1.11 13.69
CA TYR A 246 7.71 -0.66 12.48
C TYR A 246 7.98 -1.66 11.35
N THR A 247 6.92 -2.26 10.80
CA THR A 247 7.05 -3.17 9.66
C THR A 247 7.00 -2.41 8.34
N ILE A 248 7.93 -2.72 7.43
CA ILE A 248 7.95 -2.21 6.06
C ILE A 248 7.77 -3.41 5.13
N LEU A 249 6.68 -3.45 4.38
CA LEU A 249 6.51 -4.44 3.32
C LEU A 249 7.01 -3.86 2.00
N VAL A 250 7.87 -4.61 1.32
CA VAL A 250 8.35 -4.24 -0.02
C VAL A 250 8.08 -5.38 -1.00
N PRO A 251 6.92 -5.36 -1.68
CA PRO A 251 6.62 -6.33 -2.73
C PRO A 251 7.43 -6.04 -3.98
N MET A 252 8.09 -7.07 -4.52
CA MET A 252 8.87 -6.96 -5.75
C MET A 252 8.66 -8.21 -6.63
N TYR A 253 8.67 -8.01 -7.95
CA TYR A 253 8.55 -9.13 -8.89
C TYR A 253 9.27 -8.84 -10.21
N LYS A 254 10.33 -9.60 -10.49
CA LYS A 254 11.21 -9.50 -11.66
C LYS A 254 11.87 -8.13 -11.80
N GLU A 255 12.46 -7.65 -10.71
CA GLU A 255 13.11 -6.33 -10.57
C GLU A 255 14.43 -6.43 -9.78
N PRO A 256 15.38 -7.31 -10.17
CA PRO A 256 16.64 -7.47 -9.43
C PRO A 256 17.49 -6.18 -9.43
N ASP A 257 17.44 -5.41 -10.51
CA ASP A 257 18.29 -4.22 -10.71
C ASP A 257 17.94 -3.06 -9.78
N VAL A 258 16.68 -2.96 -9.34
CA VAL A 258 16.20 -1.87 -8.46
C VAL A 258 16.55 -2.13 -6.99
N LEU A 259 16.87 -3.38 -6.65
CA LEU A 259 17.06 -3.80 -5.26
C LEU A 259 18.15 -3.01 -4.50
N PRO A 260 19.31 -2.66 -5.08
CA PRO A 260 20.31 -1.82 -4.39
C PRO A 260 19.79 -0.41 -4.08
N ILE A 261 19.04 0.20 -5.00
CA ILE A 261 18.43 1.54 -4.81
C ILE A 261 17.46 1.48 -3.63
N LEU A 262 16.57 0.48 -3.64
CA LEU A 262 15.60 0.26 -2.57
C LEU A 262 16.28 0.10 -1.21
N VAL A 263 17.25 -0.80 -1.11
CA VAL A 263 17.95 -1.09 0.15
C VAL A 263 18.65 0.17 0.67
N ASN A 264 19.27 0.96 -0.20
CA ASN A 264 19.89 2.22 0.17
C ASN A 264 18.85 3.24 0.67
N ALA A 265 17.71 3.37 -0.01
CA ALA A 265 16.61 4.26 0.40
C ALA A 265 16.08 3.88 1.80
N LEU A 266 15.91 2.58 2.08
CA LEU A 266 15.44 2.10 3.38
C LEU A 266 16.47 2.26 4.49
N ARG A 267 17.77 2.12 4.19
CA ARG A 267 18.86 2.39 5.15
C ARG A 267 18.97 3.86 5.53
N ASN A 268 18.53 4.76 4.64
CA ASN A 268 18.52 6.20 4.87
C ASN A 268 17.32 6.66 5.70
N LEU A 269 16.39 5.77 6.07
CA LEU A 269 15.33 6.12 7.00
C LEU A 269 15.91 6.44 8.38
N ASP A 270 15.56 7.61 8.90
CA ASP A 270 15.87 8.00 10.27
C ASP A 270 14.91 7.29 11.22
N TYR A 271 15.28 6.07 11.62
CA TYR A 271 14.58 5.25 12.60
C TYR A 271 15.55 4.28 13.28
N PRO A 272 15.34 3.92 14.58
CA PRO A 272 16.17 2.93 15.24
C PRO A 272 16.21 1.60 14.48
N LEU A 273 17.39 1.19 14.00
CA LEU A 273 17.54 0.00 13.14
C LEU A 273 16.95 -1.27 13.79
N SER A 274 17.21 -1.46 15.10
CA SER A 274 16.67 -2.60 15.87
C SER A 274 15.12 -2.65 15.94
N LYS A 275 14.44 -1.56 15.59
CA LYS A 275 12.98 -1.44 15.56
C LYS A 275 12.40 -1.45 14.14
N LEU A 276 13.24 -1.57 13.11
CA LEU A 276 12.78 -1.77 11.74
C LEU A 276 12.61 -3.27 11.45
N ASP A 277 11.47 -3.61 10.87
CA ASP A 277 11.10 -4.96 10.45
C ASP A 277 10.77 -4.94 8.95
N VAL A 278 11.80 -5.02 8.11
CA VAL A 278 11.67 -4.94 6.65
C VAL A 278 11.42 -6.33 6.07
N LYS A 279 10.31 -6.48 5.34
CA LYS A 279 9.95 -7.71 4.63
C LYS A 279 10.12 -7.49 3.14
N LEU A 280 11.12 -8.13 2.54
CA LEU A 280 11.22 -8.24 1.08
C LEU A 280 10.28 -9.35 0.62
N VAL A 281 9.18 -8.97 -0.01
CA VAL A 281 8.10 -9.89 -0.38
C VAL A 281 8.30 -10.29 -1.84
N LEU A 282 8.85 -11.48 -2.06
CA LEU A 282 9.28 -11.98 -3.37
C LEU A 282 8.46 -13.20 -3.75
N GLU A 283 8.05 -13.32 -5.01
CA GLU A 283 7.43 -14.56 -5.52
C GLU A 283 8.45 -15.70 -5.49
N GLU A 284 8.02 -16.90 -5.08
CA GLU A 284 8.91 -18.06 -4.87
C GLU A 284 9.66 -18.51 -6.15
N ASP A 285 9.04 -18.30 -7.32
CA ASP A 285 9.57 -18.61 -8.64
C ASP A 285 10.45 -17.49 -9.23
N ASP A 286 10.61 -16.37 -8.53
CA ASP A 286 11.50 -15.27 -8.92
C ASP A 286 12.92 -15.48 -8.40
N HIS A 287 13.56 -16.55 -8.90
CA HIS A 287 14.90 -16.96 -8.46
C HIS A 287 15.95 -15.87 -8.66
N GLU A 288 15.84 -15.09 -9.75
CA GLU A 288 16.78 -14.00 -10.07
C GLU A 288 16.77 -12.90 -8.99
N THR A 289 15.58 -12.39 -8.63
CA THR A 289 15.45 -11.35 -7.60
C THR A 289 15.81 -11.89 -6.20
N ILE A 290 15.45 -13.15 -5.91
CA ILE A 290 15.81 -13.80 -4.64
C ILE A 290 17.34 -13.95 -4.50
N ASP A 291 18.03 -14.38 -5.56
CA ASP A 291 19.47 -14.57 -5.52
C ASP A 291 20.21 -13.22 -5.47
N ALA A 292 19.69 -12.18 -6.14
CA ALA A 292 20.17 -10.82 -5.98
C ALA A 292 20.05 -10.35 -4.51
N ALA A 293 18.90 -10.58 -3.86
CA ALA A 293 18.69 -10.22 -2.45
C ALA A 293 19.62 -10.96 -1.49
N LYS A 294 19.88 -12.25 -1.75
CA LYS A 294 20.84 -13.03 -0.97
C LYS A 294 22.28 -12.50 -1.12
N LYS A 295 22.68 -12.11 -2.33
CA LYS A 295 24.02 -11.58 -2.61
C LYS A 295 24.31 -10.27 -1.88
N LEU A 296 23.29 -9.44 -1.62
CA LEU A 296 23.44 -8.19 -0.87
C LEU A 296 23.79 -8.38 0.62
N ALA A 297 23.73 -9.61 1.13
CA ALA A 297 24.06 -9.97 2.52
C ALA A 297 23.43 -8.98 3.52
N LEU A 298 22.11 -8.80 3.42
CA LEU A 298 21.35 -7.79 4.16
C LEU A 298 21.45 -8.00 5.69
N GLU A 299 21.35 -6.91 6.44
CA GLU A 299 21.30 -6.97 7.91
C GLU A 299 20.02 -7.67 8.39
N SER A 300 20.02 -8.11 9.65
CA SER A 300 18.90 -8.84 10.26
C SER A 300 17.55 -8.11 10.31
N THR A 301 17.54 -6.81 10.01
CA THR A 301 16.31 -6.02 9.87
C THR A 301 15.54 -6.40 8.60
N PHE A 302 16.20 -7.02 7.62
CA PHE A 302 15.59 -7.50 6.38
C PHE A 302 15.31 -9.00 6.46
N GLU A 303 14.09 -9.38 6.10
CA GLU A 303 13.65 -10.77 5.99
C GLU A 303 13.02 -11.00 4.61
N ILE A 304 13.45 -12.05 3.92
CA ILE A 304 12.86 -12.46 2.65
C ILE A 304 11.63 -13.32 2.95
N ILE A 305 10.47 -12.89 2.47
CA ILE A 305 9.22 -13.65 2.48
C ILE A 305 8.98 -14.17 1.07
N ARG A 306 9.00 -15.49 0.91
CA ARG A 306 8.74 -16.19 -0.34
C ARG A 306 7.25 -16.47 -0.46
N VAL A 307 6.63 -15.82 -1.43
CA VAL A 307 5.21 -15.92 -1.71
C VAL A 307 4.97 -17.08 -2.68
N PRO A 308 4.20 -18.11 -2.28
CA PRO A 308 3.86 -19.25 -3.11
C PRO A 308 3.13 -18.87 -4.40
N PRO A 309 3.35 -19.56 -5.53
CA PRO A 309 2.58 -19.36 -6.74
C PRO A 309 1.09 -19.59 -6.51
N SER A 310 0.25 -18.62 -6.90
CA SER A 310 -1.21 -18.72 -6.80
C SER A 310 -1.90 -17.73 -7.74
N GLN A 311 -3.18 -17.95 -8.05
CA GLN A 311 -3.98 -17.03 -8.86
C GLN A 311 -5.14 -16.39 -8.07
N PRO A 312 -5.39 -15.07 -8.22
CA PRO A 312 -4.63 -14.12 -9.03
C PRO A 312 -3.26 -13.81 -8.39
N ARG A 313 -2.22 -13.65 -9.22
CA ARG A 313 -0.89 -13.20 -8.79
C ARG A 313 -0.86 -11.67 -8.73
N THR A 314 -1.01 -11.11 -7.53
CA THR A 314 -1.17 -9.66 -7.31
C THR A 314 -0.39 -9.18 -6.09
N LYS A 315 0.02 -7.89 -6.11
CA LYS A 315 0.61 -7.17 -4.98
C LYS A 315 -0.19 -7.33 -3.68
N PRO A 316 -1.52 -7.10 -3.64
CA PRO A 316 -2.33 -7.32 -2.44
C PRO A 316 -2.21 -8.73 -1.86
N LYS A 317 -2.19 -9.77 -2.70
CA LYS A 317 -2.03 -11.16 -2.23
C LYS A 317 -0.67 -11.36 -1.56
N ALA A 318 0.39 -10.85 -2.17
CA ALA A 318 1.74 -10.93 -1.63
C ALA A 318 1.85 -10.19 -0.28
N CYS A 319 1.30 -8.98 -0.20
CA CYS A 319 1.25 -8.19 1.05
C CYS A 319 0.40 -8.88 2.14
N ASN A 320 -0.75 -9.47 1.79
CA ASN A 320 -1.58 -10.22 2.73
C ASN A 320 -0.84 -11.45 3.31
N TYR A 321 -0.08 -12.16 2.46
CA TYR A 321 0.76 -13.28 2.89
C TYR A 321 1.85 -12.81 3.86
N ALA A 322 2.56 -11.72 3.50
CA ALA A 322 3.63 -11.17 4.33
C ALA A 322 3.14 -10.55 5.65
N LEU A 323 1.90 -10.03 5.71
CA LEU A 323 1.30 -9.45 6.92
C LEU A 323 1.26 -10.42 8.12
N ARG A 324 1.25 -11.73 7.85
CA ARG A 324 1.28 -12.79 8.87
C ARG A 324 2.63 -12.87 9.59
N PHE A 325 3.70 -12.36 8.97
CA PHE A 325 5.06 -12.32 9.51
C PHE A 325 5.45 -10.92 10.04
N ALA A 326 4.55 -9.94 9.93
CA ALA A 326 4.76 -8.58 10.40
C ALA A 326 4.75 -8.51 11.95
N ARG A 327 5.78 -7.86 12.51
CA ARG A 327 5.96 -7.70 13.97
C ARG A 327 5.66 -6.31 14.50
N GLY A 328 5.53 -5.33 13.62
CA GLY A 328 5.35 -3.94 14.02
C GLY A 328 4.03 -3.68 14.72
N GLU A 329 3.96 -2.58 15.45
CA GLU A 329 2.67 -1.98 15.83
C GLU A 329 2.05 -1.26 14.61
N PHE A 330 2.94 -0.69 13.78
CA PHE A 330 2.62 0.00 12.55
C PHE A 330 3.23 -0.71 11.34
N LEU A 331 2.58 -0.56 10.19
CA LEU A 331 3.03 -1.12 8.92
C LEU A 331 2.91 -0.12 7.79
N THR A 332 3.91 -0.06 6.93
CA THR A 332 3.83 0.64 5.65
C THR A 332 4.17 -0.28 4.49
N ILE A 333 3.70 0.08 3.30
CA ILE A 333 4.12 -0.51 2.04
C ILE A 333 4.96 0.53 1.29
N TYR A 334 6.10 0.10 0.76
CA TYR A 334 6.86 0.83 -0.26
C TYR A 334 7.00 -0.04 -1.51
N ASP A 335 6.87 0.58 -2.68
CA ASP A 335 7.22 -0.03 -3.95
C ASP A 335 8.75 -0.02 -4.14
N ALA A 336 9.25 -0.81 -5.09
CA ALA A 336 10.68 -1.03 -5.27
C ALA A 336 11.44 0.28 -5.59
N GLU A 337 10.81 1.19 -6.33
CA GLU A 337 11.36 2.46 -6.78
C GLU A 337 11.20 3.62 -5.77
N ASP A 338 10.51 3.38 -4.66
CA ASP A 338 10.12 4.44 -3.73
C ASP A 338 11.30 4.99 -2.93
N LYS A 339 11.34 6.32 -2.84
CA LYS A 339 12.31 7.08 -2.06
C LYS A 339 11.58 7.94 -1.02
N PRO A 340 11.19 7.36 0.13
CA PRO A 340 10.57 8.13 1.21
C PRO A 340 11.57 9.14 1.80
N GLU A 341 11.08 10.30 2.23
CA GLU A 341 11.88 11.21 3.08
C GLU A 341 12.43 10.46 4.31
N PRO A 342 13.70 10.67 4.71
CA PRO A 342 14.32 9.99 5.85
C PRO A 342 13.48 10.02 7.14
N SER A 343 12.83 11.14 7.42
CA SER A 343 12.05 11.38 8.63
C SER A 343 10.61 10.86 8.58
N GLN A 344 10.17 10.23 7.47
CA GLN A 344 8.77 9.91 7.21
C GLN A 344 8.14 9.04 8.31
N LEU A 345 8.80 7.97 8.74
CA LEU A 345 8.26 7.05 9.76
C LEU A 345 8.00 7.79 11.09
N LYS A 346 8.97 8.58 11.54
CA LYS A 346 8.84 9.41 12.75
C LYS A 346 7.71 10.44 12.62
N LYS A 347 7.61 11.16 11.48
CA LYS A 347 6.50 12.11 11.21
C LYS A 347 5.13 11.42 11.27
N VAL A 348 5.02 10.22 10.69
CA VAL A 348 3.79 9.43 10.72
C VAL A 348 3.40 9.03 12.15
N LEU A 349 4.35 8.59 12.97
CA LEU A 349 4.06 8.27 14.38
C LEU A 349 3.54 9.49 15.14
N MET A 350 4.13 10.66 14.91
CA MET A 350 3.62 11.91 15.49
C MET A 350 2.22 12.23 15.00
N ALA A 351 1.95 12.05 13.72
CA ALA A 351 0.64 12.26 13.16
C ALA A 351 -0.40 11.31 13.79
N PHE A 352 -0.07 10.04 14.03
CA PHE A 352 -0.94 9.13 14.79
C PHE A 352 -1.19 9.57 16.24
N ARG A 353 -0.19 10.17 16.91
CA ARG A 353 -0.33 10.72 18.27
C ARG A 353 -1.19 11.98 18.31
N LYS A 354 -1.12 12.82 17.27
CA LYS A 354 -1.93 14.05 17.13
C LYS A 354 -3.38 13.79 16.74
N MET A 355 -3.60 12.73 15.96
CA MET A 355 -4.92 12.41 15.44
C MET A 355 -5.75 11.60 16.44
N PRO A 356 -7.09 11.65 16.33
CA PRO A 356 -7.97 10.84 17.17
C PRO A 356 -7.64 9.34 17.08
N ALA A 357 -7.91 8.60 18.16
CA ALA A 357 -7.60 7.16 18.24
C ALA A 357 -8.26 6.31 17.13
N ASN A 358 -9.36 6.78 16.52
CA ASN A 358 -10.01 6.11 15.39
C ASN A 358 -9.36 6.41 14.02
N THR A 359 -8.23 7.13 13.98
CA THR A 359 -7.36 7.23 12.79
C THR A 359 -6.49 5.99 12.71
N VAL A 360 -6.76 5.18 11.68
CA VAL A 360 -6.15 3.84 11.51
C VAL A 360 -5.16 3.79 10.35
N CYS A 361 -5.21 4.79 9.47
CA CYS A 361 -4.31 4.91 8.32
C CYS A 361 -3.85 6.35 8.17
N ILE A 362 -2.57 6.53 7.84
CA ILE A 362 -1.97 7.80 7.47
C ILE A 362 -1.32 7.64 6.09
N GLN A 363 -1.73 8.47 5.14
CA GLN A 363 -1.16 8.56 3.81
C GLN A 363 -0.04 9.60 3.81
N ALA A 364 1.18 9.21 3.44
CA ALA A 364 2.20 10.18 3.04
C ALA A 364 1.94 10.64 1.60
N ARG A 365 2.44 11.81 1.23
CA ARG A 365 2.27 12.34 -0.13
C ARG A 365 3.19 11.63 -1.09
N LEU A 366 2.77 11.51 -2.35
CA LEU A 366 3.62 11.01 -3.41
C LEU A 366 3.96 12.13 -4.40
N ASN A 367 5.18 12.10 -4.93
CA ASN A 367 5.59 12.94 -6.05
C ASN A 367 6.74 12.28 -6.82
N TYR A 368 7.28 12.95 -7.83
CA TYR A 368 8.23 12.35 -8.77
C TYR A 368 9.61 12.97 -8.67
N TYR A 369 10.66 12.14 -8.70
CA TYR A 369 12.03 12.64 -8.75
C TYR A 369 12.46 13.08 -10.17
N ASN A 370 11.84 12.53 -11.22
CA ASN A 370 12.11 12.88 -12.63
C ASN A 370 11.09 13.87 -13.23
N ALA A 371 10.59 14.80 -12.42
CA ALA A 371 9.50 15.74 -12.76
C ALA A 371 9.73 16.58 -14.03
N THR A 372 10.98 16.80 -14.44
CA THR A 372 11.36 17.66 -15.56
C THR A 372 11.84 16.92 -16.80
N GLU A 373 11.79 15.58 -16.82
CA GLU A 373 12.38 14.77 -17.88
C GLU A 373 11.71 14.96 -19.24
N ASN A 374 10.37 14.97 -19.29
CA ASN A 374 9.61 15.24 -20.51
C ASN A 374 8.20 15.83 -20.22
N TRP A 375 7.42 16.12 -21.26
CA TRP A 375 6.07 16.69 -21.09
C TRP A 375 5.16 15.82 -20.19
N LEU A 376 5.22 14.50 -20.36
CA LEU A 376 4.40 13.55 -19.59
C LEU A 376 4.77 13.56 -18.10
N THR A 377 6.05 13.51 -17.77
CA THR A 377 6.54 13.58 -16.36
C THR A 377 6.12 14.89 -15.66
N ARG A 378 6.05 16.00 -16.40
CA ARG A 378 5.54 17.29 -15.88
C ARG A 378 4.05 17.21 -15.58
N MET A 379 3.26 16.60 -16.46
CA MET A 379 1.83 16.39 -16.24
C MET A 379 1.57 15.49 -15.02
N PHE A 380 2.36 14.43 -14.88
CA PHE A 380 2.38 13.53 -13.72
C PHE A 380 2.57 14.28 -12.42
N THR A 381 3.63 15.08 -12.37
CA THR A 381 4.00 15.88 -11.21
C THR A 381 2.87 16.82 -10.79
N LEU A 382 2.24 17.51 -11.75
CA LEU A 382 1.11 18.40 -11.45
C LEU A 382 -0.14 17.62 -10.99
N GLU A 383 -0.43 16.48 -11.61
CA GLU A 383 -1.53 15.61 -11.22
C GLU A 383 -1.36 15.07 -9.80
N TYR A 384 -0.21 14.49 -9.48
CA TYR A 384 0.09 13.96 -8.15
C TYR A 384 0.10 15.05 -7.08
N THR A 385 0.63 16.23 -7.40
CA THR A 385 0.54 17.38 -6.50
C THR A 385 -0.93 17.75 -6.26
N SER A 386 -1.78 17.76 -7.30
CA SER A 386 -3.22 18.03 -7.10
C SER A 386 -3.89 16.96 -6.23
N TRP A 387 -3.48 15.71 -6.40
CA TRP A 387 -4.03 14.59 -5.67
C TRP A 387 -3.64 14.60 -4.20
N PHE A 388 -2.33 14.52 -3.90
CA PHE A 388 -1.80 14.32 -2.56
C PHE A 388 -1.69 15.62 -1.74
N ASP A 389 -1.52 16.77 -2.39
CA ASP A 389 -1.40 18.04 -1.68
C ASP A 389 -2.74 18.79 -1.58
N LEU A 390 -3.69 18.58 -2.49
CA LEU A 390 -4.98 19.28 -2.46
C LEU A 390 -6.17 18.34 -2.17
N TYR A 391 -6.41 17.34 -3.01
CA TYR A 391 -7.63 16.54 -2.91
C TYR A 391 -7.67 15.65 -1.66
N LEU A 392 -6.66 14.81 -1.39
CA LEU A 392 -6.71 13.89 -0.25
C LEU A 392 -6.88 14.61 1.10
N PRO A 393 -6.12 15.68 1.41
CA PRO A 393 -6.34 16.43 2.65
C PRO A 393 -7.74 17.06 2.74
N ALA A 394 -8.30 17.56 1.62
CA ALA A 394 -9.65 18.10 1.62
C ALA A 394 -10.72 17.00 1.80
N LEU A 395 -10.52 15.81 1.24
CA LEU A 395 -11.40 14.65 1.45
C LEU A 395 -11.39 14.19 2.91
N GLU A 396 -10.20 14.11 3.53
CA GLU A 396 -10.04 13.86 4.97
C GLU A 396 -10.87 14.85 5.78
N PHE A 397 -10.66 16.15 5.53
CA PHE A 397 -11.32 17.22 6.26
C PHE A 397 -12.86 17.13 6.16
N LEU A 398 -13.38 16.83 4.95
CA LEU A 398 -14.81 16.70 4.70
C LEU A 398 -15.39 15.32 5.05
N ARG A 399 -14.56 14.38 5.53
CA ARG A 399 -14.94 12.98 5.81
C ARG A 399 -15.54 12.26 4.60
N ILE A 400 -15.06 12.59 3.41
CA ILE A 400 -15.38 11.86 2.18
C ILE A 400 -14.47 10.63 2.11
N PRO A 401 -14.95 9.46 1.66
CA PRO A 401 -14.10 8.29 1.47
C PRO A 401 -12.84 8.62 0.67
N ILE A 402 -11.69 8.34 1.25
CA ILE A 402 -10.38 8.65 0.67
C ILE A 402 -9.91 7.44 -0.14
N PRO A 403 -9.76 7.54 -1.47
CA PRO A 403 -8.98 6.55 -2.21
C PRO A 403 -7.50 6.71 -1.84
N LEU A 404 -6.95 5.73 -1.12
CA LEU A 404 -5.53 5.72 -0.76
C LEU A 404 -4.66 5.66 -2.04
N GLY A 405 -3.42 6.16 -1.94
CA GLY A 405 -2.41 5.91 -2.97
C GLY A 405 -1.86 4.48 -2.87
N GLY A 406 -1.16 4.01 -3.91
CA GLY A 406 -0.67 2.62 -3.96
C GLY A 406 0.50 2.31 -3.03
N THR A 407 1.10 3.33 -2.43
CA THR A 407 2.27 3.22 -1.57
C THR A 407 2.28 4.30 -0.49
N SER A 408 3.19 4.15 0.49
CA SER A 408 3.36 5.04 1.64
C SER A 408 2.07 5.24 2.44
N ASN A 409 1.27 4.17 2.51
CA ASN A 409 0.14 4.08 3.42
C ASN A 409 0.64 3.44 4.71
N HIS A 410 0.48 4.15 5.81
CA HIS A 410 0.91 3.72 7.12
C HIS A 410 -0.30 3.29 7.94
N PHE A 411 -0.34 2.05 8.41
CA PHE A 411 -1.47 1.46 9.10
C PHE A 411 -1.13 1.09 10.54
N ARG A 412 -2.12 1.19 11.43
CA ARG A 412 -2.14 0.38 12.65
C ARG A 412 -2.39 -1.07 12.25
N ILE A 413 -1.49 -1.98 12.60
CA ILE A 413 -1.57 -3.37 12.11
C ILE A 413 -2.87 -4.05 12.56
N ASP A 414 -3.30 -3.84 13.80
CA ASP A 414 -4.51 -4.48 14.33
C ASP A 414 -5.78 -4.06 13.54
N ALA A 415 -5.86 -2.78 13.19
CA ALA A 415 -6.96 -2.26 12.38
C ALA A 415 -6.93 -2.88 10.97
N LEU A 416 -5.75 -2.94 10.34
CA LEU A 416 -5.57 -3.55 9.03
C LEU A 416 -5.94 -5.05 9.02
N ARG A 417 -5.49 -5.82 10.03
CA ARG A 417 -5.82 -7.24 10.21
C ARG A 417 -7.33 -7.44 10.40
N SER A 418 -7.98 -6.57 11.17
CA SER A 418 -9.43 -6.64 11.40
C SER A 418 -10.26 -6.38 10.13
N LEU A 419 -9.77 -5.55 9.22
CA LEU A 419 -10.36 -5.29 7.89
C LEU A 419 -10.09 -6.41 6.90
N LYS A 420 -9.32 -7.43 7.29
CA LYS A 420 -8.82 -8.50 6.40
C LYS A 420 -7.96 -7.94 5.27
N ALA A 421 -7.17 -6.92 5.60
CA ALA A 421 -6.13 -6.32 4.78
C ALA A 421 -6.62 -5.91 3.37
N TRP A 422 -5.83 -6.14 2.33
CA TRP A 422 -6.14 -5.71 0.96
C TRP A 422 -6.98 -6.75 0.21
N ASP A 423 -7.84 -6.32 -0.70
CA ASP A 423 -8.60 -7.25 -1.54
C ASP A 423 -7.73 -7.77 -2.71
N PRO A 424 -7.39 -9.07 -2.78
CA PRO A 424 -6.49 -9.60 -3.80
C PRO A 424 -7.09 -9.60 -5.21
N TYR A 425 -8.39 -9.37 -5.33
CA TYR A 425 -9.13 -9.33 -6.60
C TYR A 425 -9.40 -7.91 -7.11
N ASN A 426 -9.11 -6.87 -6.33
CA ASN A 426 -9.26 -5.49 -6.77
C ASN A 426 -7.92 -4.99 -7.34
N VAL A 427 -7.93 -4.41 -8.54
CA VAL A 427 -6.71 -3.87 -9.16
C VAL A 427 -6.31 -2.48 -8.61
N THR A 428 -7.17 -1.89 -7.76
CA THR A 428 -6.90 -0.72 -6.91
C THR A 428 -7.35 -1.05 -5.48
N GLU A 429 -6.63 -1.99 -4.86
CA GLU A 429 -6.87 -2.49 -3.52
C GLU A 429 -6.74 -1.40 -2.43
N ASP A 430 -5.93 -0.39 -2.72
CA ASP A 430 -5.65 0.79 -1.91
C ASP A 430 -6.89 1.68 -1.80
N ALA A 431 -7.50 2.01 -2.94
CA ALA A 431 -8.72 2.80 -3.01
C ALA A 431 -9.89 2.07 -2.34
N ASP A 432 -10.02 0.76 -2.54
CA ASP A 432 -11.00 -0.09 -1.85
C ASP A 432 -10.81 -0.07 -0.33
N LEU A 433 -9.58 -0.25 0.15
CA LEU A 433 -9.28 -0.26 1.58
C LEU A 433 -9.65 1.07 2.24
N GLY A 434 -9.36 2.21 1.58
CA GLY A 434 -9.75 3.54 2.08
C GLY A 434 -11.26 3.72 2.22
N VAL A 435 -12.04 3.17 1.29
CA VAL A 435 -13.52 3.18 1.37
C VAL A 435 -14.00 2.28 2.49
N ARG A 436 -13.44 1.07 2.65
CA ARG A 436 -13.77 0.16 3.77
C ARG A 436 -13.47 0.76 5.14
N ILE A 437 -12.34 1.46 5.29
CA ILE A 437 -12.00 2.20 6.52
C ILE A 437 -13.10 3.21 6.85
N THR A 438 -13.55 3.98 5.86
CA THR A 438 -14.59 4.99 6.03
C THR A 438 -15.94 4.36 6.40
N GLN A 439 -16.33 3.26 5.75
CA GLN A 439 -17.56 2.51 6.07
C GLN A 439 -17.55 1.91 7.49
N ARG A 440 -16.36 1.72 8.10
CA ARG A 440 -16.21 1.27 9.48
C ARG A 440 -16.30 2.41 10.51
N GLY A 441 -16.41 3.66 10.06
CA GLY A 441 -16.39 4.86 10.92
C GLY A 441 -14.98 5.26 11.38
N TRP A 442 -13.95 4.72 10.75
CA TRP A 442 -12.56 5.05 11.01
C TRP A 442 -12.05 6.14 10.07
N LYS A 443 -10.92 6.75 10.44
CA LYS A 443 -10.33 7.86 9.72
C LYS A 443 -9.04 7.48 9.02
N VAL A 444 -8.88 8.08 7.85
CA VAL A 444 -7.61 8.18 7.11
C VAL A 444 -7.15 9.62 7.23
N ALA A 445 -5.87 9.83 7.50
CA ALA A 445 -5.26 11.15 7.54
C ALA A 445 -4.13 11.31 6.52
N VAL A 446 -3.77 12.55 6.18
CA VAL A 446 -2.63 12.85 5.30
C VAL A 446 -1.54 13.61 6.05
N VAL A 447 -0.29 13.17 5.94
CA VAL A 447 0.86 13.78 6.63
C VAL A 447 1.77 14.57 5.67
N ASN A 448 2.43 15.60 6.18
CA ASN A 448 3.39 16.44 5.45
C ASN A 448 4.78 15.77 5.24
N SER A 449 4.80 14.57 4.68
CA SER A 449 6.01 13.91 4.21
C SER A 449 5.81 13.37 2.80
N THR A 450 6.83 13.44 1.97
CA THR A 450 6.78 12.99 0.57
C THR A 450 7.59 11.71 0.38
N THR A 451 7.05 10.78 -0.40
CA THR A 451 7.78 9.70 -1.05
C THR A 451 7.93 10.04 -2.53
N TYR A 452 9.15 9.92 -3.04
CA TYR A 452 9.46 10.19 -4.44
C TYR A 452 9.52 8.88 -5.23
N GLU A 453 8.74 8.79 -6.30
CA GLU A 453 8.67 7.63 -7.20
C GLU A 453 9.12 8.01 -8.63
N GLU A 454 9.19 7.03 -9.54
CA GLU A 454 9.50 7.24 -10.96
C GLU A 454 8.25 7.61 -11.76
N ALA A 455 8.24 8.76 -12.44
CA ALA A 455 7.17 9.09 -13.37
C ALA A 455 7.34 8.35 -14.68
N ASN A 456 6.22 7.93 -15.27
CA ASN A 456 6.20 7.35 -16.60
C ASN A 456 6.72 8.34 -17.66
N VAL A 457 7.78 7.94 -18.36
CA VAL A 457 8.36 8.73 -19.46
C VAL A 457 7.74 8.41 -20.83
N SER A 458 6.95 7.32 -20.94
CA SER A 458 6.44 6.79 -22.21
C SER A 458 4.92 6.72 -22.23
N ILE A 459 4.29 7.26 -23.29
CA ILE A 459 2.82 7.30 -23.43
C ILE A 459 2.20 5.88 -23.47
N PRO A 460 2.72 4.91 -24.24
CA PRO A 460 2.19 3.54 -24.17
C PRO A 460 2.22 2.95 -22.76
N ASN A 461 3.33 3.08 -22.03
CA ASN A 461 3.45 2.58 -20.66
C ASN A 461 2.46 3.30 -19.73
N TRP A 462 2.31 4.61 -19.92
CA TRP A 462 1.33 5.42 -19.21
C TRP A 462 -0.11 4.97 -19.41
N ILE A 463 -0.51 4.70 -20.66
CA ILE A 463 -1.86 4.23 -20.97
C ILE A 463 -2.14 2.90 -20.25
N ARG A 464 -1.16 2.00 -20.16
CA ARG A 464 -1.28 0.74 -19.38
C ARG A 464 -1.49 1.01 -17.89
N GLN A 465 -0.68 1.89 -17.31
CA GLN A 465 -0.82 2.27 -15.90
C GLN A 465 -2.19 2.89 -15.62
N ARG A 466 -2.58 3.87 -16.43
CA ARG A 466 -3.80 4.65 -16.20
C ARG A 466 -5.07 3.84 -16.48
N SER A 467 -5.05 2.93 -17.46
CA SER A 467 -6.18 2.03 -17.70
C SER A 467 -6.42 1.10 -16.52
N ARG A 468 -5.35 0.63 -15.86
CA ARG A 468 -5.44 -0.18 -14.63
C ARG A 468 -6.09 0.60 -13.48
N TRP A 469 -5.66 1.83 -13.23
CA TRP A 469 -6.23 2.65 -12.16
C TRP A 469 -7.71 2.96 -12.38
N LEU A 470 -8.07 3.39 -13.58
CA LEU A 470 -9.46 3.72 -13.90
C LEU A 470 -10.38 2.50 -13.91
N LYS A 471 -9.88 1.34 -14.38
CA LYS A 471 -10.57 0.05 -14.23
C LYS A 471 -10.81 -0.29 -12.76
N GLY A 472 -9.80 -0.12 -11.92
CA GLY A 472 -9.92 -0.35 -10.48
C GLY A 472 -10.94 0.58 -9.82
N TYR A 473 -10.99 1.86 -10.20
CA TYR A 473 -12.00 2.78 -9.69
C TYR A 473 -13.42 2.36 -10.07
N MET A 474 -13.63 1.87 -11.30
CA MET A 474 -14.91 1.28 -11.68
C MET A 474 -15.24 0.04 -10.84
N GLN A 475 -14.26 -0.84 -10.62
CA GLN A 475 -14.42 -2.05 -9.81
C GLN A 475 -14.77 -1.71 -8.35
N THR A 476 -14.01 -0.83 -7.71
CA THR A 476 -14.27 -0.31 -6.35
C THR A 476 -15.65 0.34 -6.27
N TYR A 477 -16.01 1.16 -7.26
CA TYR A 477 -17.34 1.76 -7.32
C TYR A 477 -18.45 0.69 -7.37
N LEU A 478 -18.31 -0.32 -8.22
CA LEU A 478 -19.27 -1.43 -8.32
C LEU A 478 -19.37 -2.23 -7.02
N VAL A 479 -18.24 -2.51 -6.34
CA VAL A 479 -18.22 -3.25 -5.07
C VAL A 479 -19.01 -2.50 -3.99
N HIS A 480 -18.74 -1.20 -3.79
CA HIS A 480 -19.40 -0.45 -2.72
C HIS A 480 -20.83 -0.02 -3.06
N MET A 481 -21.21 0.03 -4.34
CA MET A 481 -22.57 0.33 -4.81
C MET A 481 -23.48 -0.90 -4.92
N ARG A 482 -23.08 -2.06 -4.40
CA ARG A 482 -23.99 -3.23 -4.27
C ARG A 482 -25.18 -2.96 -3.34
N HIS A 483 -24.95 -2.15 -2.31
CA HIS A 483 -25.96 -1.77 -1.31
C HIS A 483 -25.92 -0.25 -1.04
N PRO A 484 -26.39 0.59 -1.98
CA PRO A 484 -26.21 2.04 -1.90
C PRO A 484 -26.88 2.68 -0.68
N ILE A 485 -28.01 2.14 -0.23
CA ILE A 485 -28.70 2.63 0.98
C ILE A 485 -27.87 2.37 2.24
N ASP A 486 -27.27 1.18 2.36
CA ASP A 486 -26.37 0.84 3.47
C ASP A 486 -25.09 1.69 3.43
N PHE A 487 -24.54 1.89 2.23
CA PHE A 487 -23.40 2.79 2.03
C PHE A 487 -23.71 4.23 2.48
N TYR A 488 -24.89 4.75 2.11
CA TYR A 488 -25.36 6.07 2.56
C TYR A 488 -25.49 6.15 4.07
N ARG A 489 -26.07 5.11 4.72
CA ARG A 489 -26.21 5.07 6.19
C ARG A 489 -24.86 5.06 6.90
N LYS A 490 -23.86 4.36 6.36
CA LYS A 490 -22.52 4.26 6.94
C LYS A 490 -21.66 5.51 6.73
N THR A 491 -21.79 6.17 5.58
CA THR A 491 -20.92 7.29 5.18
C THR A 491 -21.57 8.68 5.32
N GLY A 492 -22.89 8.73 5.49
CA GLY A 492 -23.68 9.96 5.51
C GLY A 492 -23.80 10.61 4.13
N GLY A 493 -24.55 11.72 4.05
CA GLY A 493 -24.79 12.42 2.78
C GLY A 493 -23.53 12.99 2.13
N VAL A 494 -22.64 13.59 2.93
CA VAL A 494 -21.35 14.14 2.44
C VAL A 494 -20.46 13.02 1.92
N GLY A 495 -20.31 11.93 2.67
CA GLY A 495 -19.51 10.79 2.26
C GLY A 495 -20.08 10.09 1.02
N PHE A 496 -21.40 9.90 0.95
CA PHE A 496 -22.07 9.30 -0.20
C PHE A 496 -21.86 10.11 -1.47
N TRP A 497 -22.26 11.39 -1.48
CA TRP A 497 -22.18 12.23 -2.68
C TRP A 497 -20.74 12.58 -3.04
N GLY A 498 -19.87 12.74 -2.04
CA GLY A 498 -18.44 12.86 -2.26
C GLY A 498 -17.87 11.63 -2.97
N PHE A 499 -18.25 10.43 -2.57
CA PHE A 499 -17.87 9.19 -3.26
C PHE A 499 -18.41 9.13 -4.70
N GLN A 500 -19.68 9.49 -4.93
CA GLN A 500 -20.29 9.52 -6.26
C GLN A 500 -19.51 10.42 -7.22
N PHE A 501 -19.20 11.64 -6.81
CA PHE A 501 -18.61 12.65 -7.71
C PHE A 501 -17.07 12.62 -7.72
N PHE A 502 -16.43 12.07 -6.69
CA PHE A 502 -14.97 11.94 -6.66
C PHE A 502 -14.50 10.64 -7.34
N ILE A 503 -14.91 9.47 -6.84
CA ILE A 503 -14.53 8.18 -7.42
C ILE A 503 -15.35 7.89 -8.68
N GLY A 504 -16.69 7.93 -8.56
CA GLY A 504 -17.60 7.74 -9.70
C GLY A 504 -17.38 8.77 -10.80
N GLY A 505 -17.33 10.04 -10.42
CA GLY A 505 -17.12 11.16 -11.33
C GLY A 505 -15.79 11.12 -12.07
N THR A 506 -14.72 10.54 -11.52
CA THR A 506 -13.41 10.48 -12.19
C THR A 506 -13.44 9.63 -13.45
N PHE A 507 -14.01 8.41 -13.42
CA PHE A 507 -14.10 7.61 -14.63
C PHE A 507 -15.29 8.02 -15.51
N MET A 508 -16.38 8.53 -14.93
CA MET A 508 -17.52 9.05 -15.70
C MET A 508 -17.14 10.27 -16.54
N THR A 509 -16.45 11.26 -15.96
CA THR A 509 -16.01 12.46 -16.71
C THR A 509 -15.08 12.11 -17.86
N ALA A 510 -14.13 11.18 -17.66
CA ALA A 510 -13.24 10.70 -18.71
C ALA A 510 -13.97 9.92 -19.82
N LEU A 511 -15.07 9.20 -19.51
CA LEU A 511 -15.90 8.53 -20.52
C LEU A 511 -16.76 9.52 -21.31
N LEU A 512 -17.30 10.54 -20.65
CA LEU A 512 -18.19 11.53 -21.23
C LEU A 512 -17.45 12.59 -22.08
N ALA A 513 -16.19 12.89 -21.77
CA ALA A 513 -15.45 13.96 -22.45
C ALA A 513 -15.33 13.78 -23.97
N PRO A 514 -14.96 12.60 -24.50
CA PRO A 514 -14.93 12.38 -25.94
C PRO A 514 -16.28 12.56 -26.61
N PHE A 515 -17.39 12.22 -25.92
CA PHE A 515 -18.73 12.42 -26.44
C PHE A 515 -19.07 13.91 -26.56
N PHE A 516 -18.75 14.72 -25.54
CA PHE A 516 -18.94 16.16 -25.60
C PHE A 516 -18.06 16.82 -26.66
N TRP A 517 -16.79 16.42 -26.78
CA TRP A 517 -15.91 16.90 -27.85
C TRP A 517 -16.39 16.50 -29.24
N ALA A 518 -16.86 15.27 -29.42
CA ALA A 518 -17.37 14.79 -30.70
C ALA A 518 -18.61 15.58 -31.13
N ILE A 519 -19.60 15.76 -30.24
CA ILE A 519 -20.79 16.57 -30.53
C ILE A 519 -20.39 18.00 -30.95
N LEU A 520 -19.46 18.61 -30.20
CA LEU A 520 -18.99 19.96 -30.50
C LEU A 520 -18.29 20.01 -31.87
N LEU A 521 -17.39 19.07 -32.17
CA LEU A 521 -16.65 18.99 -33.43
C LEU A 521 -17.57 18.77 -34.63
N LEU A 522 -18.51 17.82 -34.53
CA LEU A 522 -19.48 17.53 -35.60
C LEU A 522 -20.34 18.77 -35.89
N TYR A 523 -20.78 19.49 -34.85
CA TYR A 523 -21.58 20.70 -35.00
C TYR A 523 -20.78 21.87 -35.60
N THR A 524 -19.60 22.18 -35.06
CA THR A 524 -18.86 23.40 -35.41
C THR A 524 -18.03 23.27 -36.68
N VAL A 525 -17.39 22.11 -36.90
CA VAL A 525 -16.44 21.92 -38.01
C VAL A 525 -17.15 21.32 -39.22
N LEU A 526 -17.99 20.30 -39.02
CA LEU A 526 -18.67 19.63 -40.13
C LEU A 526 -20.00 20.29 -40.49
N GLY A 527 -20.45 21.30 -39.74
CA GLY A 527 -21.71 22.00 -39.97
C GLY A 527 -22.93 21.07 -39.89
N ILE A 528 -22.77 19.91 -39.25
CA ILE A 528 -23.76 18.85 -39.18
C ILE A 528 -24.88 19.34 -38.26
N LYS A 529 -25.93 19.89 -38.88
CA LYS A 529 -27.22 20.18 -38.25
C LYS A 529 -28.14 18.99 -38.49
N ILE A 530 -27.74 17.78 -38.07
CA ILE A 530 -28.61 16.61 -38.24
C ILE A 530 -29.91 16.89 -37.48
N GLY A 531 -31.05 16.71 -38.16
CA GLY A 531 -32.42 16.98 -37.68
C GLY A 531 -32.90 16.04 -36.57
N ILE A 532 -32.02 15.76 -35.62
CA ILE A 532 -32.27 15.09 -34.35
C ILE A 532 -31.81 16.09 -33.29
N GLY A 533 -32.58 16.29 -32.21
CA GLY A 533 -32.30 17.26 -31.13
C GLY A 533 -30.88 17.27 -30.54
N ALA A 534 -30.03 16.30 -30.88
CA ALA A 534 -28.60 16.22 -30.63
C ALA A 534 -27.76 17.43 -31.08
N PHE A 535 -28.19 18.12 -32.14
CA PHE A 535 -27.53 19.33 -32.64
C PHE A 535 -28.31 20.61 -32.33
N SER A 536 -29.18 20.56 -31.32
CA SER A 536 -29.84 21.77 -30.82
C SER A 536 -28.81 22.70 -30.18
N GLY A 537 -28.95 24.01 -30.41
CA GLY A 537 -28.05 25.01 -29.83
C GLY A 537 -27.97 24.95 -28.30
N ARG A 538 -28.99 24.40 -27.63
CA ARG A 538 -29.02 24.18 -26.18
C ARG A 538 -28.03 23.12 -25.72
N ILE A 539 -27.95 21.98 -26.41
CA ILE A 539 -27.00 20.89 -26.07
C ILE A 539 -25.57 21.35 -26.31
N ILE A 540 -25.33 22.00 -27.46
CA ILE A 540 -24.01 22.55 -27.77
C ILE A 540 -23.57 23.55 -26.70
N LEU A 541 -24.44 24.51 -26.35
CA LEU A 541 -24.15 25.49 -25.31
C LEU A 541 -23.83 24.81 -23.97
N LEU A 542 -24.64 23.83 -23.55
CA LEU A 542 -24.45 23.10 -22.29
C LEU A 542 -23.12 22.34 -22.26
N ASN A 543 -22.80 21.61 -23.34
CA ASN A 543 -21.57 20.83 -23.45
C ASN A 543 -20.34 21.74 -23.54
N SER A 544 -20.43 22.85 -24.28
CA SER A 544 -19.38 23.86 -24.36
C SER A 544 -19.09 24.51 -23.01
N ILE A 545 -20.13 24.87 -22.23
CA ILE A 545 -19.97 25.41 -20.88
C ILE A 545 -19.28 24.37 -19.98
N ASN A 546 -19.71 23.11 -20.03
CA ASN A 546 -19.10 22.03 -19.24
C ASN A 546 -17.63 21.83 -19.58
N LEU A 547 -17.29 21.75 -20.87
CA LEU A 547 -15.91 21.61 -21.31
C LEU A 547 -15.07 22.82 -20.92
N LEU A 548 -15.59 24.04 -21.07
CA LEU A 548 -14.88 25.26 -20.70
C LEU A 548 -14.60 25.31 -19.20
N LEU A 549 -15.62 25.06 -18.37
CA LEU A 549 -15.48 25.08 -16.90
C LEU A 549 -14.61 23.93 -16.40
N GLY A 550 -14.79 22.70 -16.93
CA GLY A 550 -13.99 21.55 -16.55
C GLY A 550 -12.50 21.74 -16.86
N ASN A 551 -12.17 22.19 -18.08
CA ASN A 551 -10.79 22.49 -18.44
C ASN A 551 -10.25 23.70 -17.65
N GLY A 552 -11.05 24.75 -17.46
CA GLY A 552 -10.67 25.91 -16.65
C GLY A 552 -10.34 25.54 -15.20
N PHE A 553 -11.14 24.69 -14.56
CA PHE A 553 -10.90 24.21 -13.20
C PHE A 553 -9.66 23.32 -13.11
N LEU A 554 -9.39 22.47 -14.11
CA LEU A 554 -8.16 21.68 -14.18
C LEU A 554 -6.93 22.57 -14.29
N ILE A 555 -6.94 23.52 -15.24
CA ILE A 555 -5.85 24.48 -15.44
C ILE A 555 -5.60 25.27 -14.14
N TYR A 556 -6.66 25.82 -13.54
CA TYR A 556 -6.56 26.55 -12.28
C TYR A 556 -5.95 25.69 -11.16
N THR A 557 -6.42 24.45 -11.00
CA THR A 557 -5.90 23.56 -9.96
C THR A 557 -4.43 23.24 -10.19
N TYR A 558 -4.01 23.00 -11.43
CA TYR A 558 -2.62 22.69 -11.75
C TYR A 558 -1.71 23.91 -11.56
N LEU A 559 -2.19 25.12 -11.88
CA LEU A 559 -1.46 26.35 -11.55
C LEU A 559 -1.30 26.53 -10.05
N LEU A 560 -2.36 26.26 -9.26
CA LEU A 560 -2.29 26.27 -7.80
C LEU A 560 -1.26 25.26 -7.26
N CYS A 561 -1.17 24.06 -7.85
CA CYS A 561 -0.15 23.06 -7.52
C CYS A 561 1.28 23.60 -7.71
N CYS A 562 1.52 24.34 -8.81
CA CYS A 562 2.81 24.97 -9.06
C CYS A 562 3.24 25.89 -7.91
N PHE A 563 2.31 26.65 -7.33
CA PHE A 563 2.62 27.51 -6.19
C PHE A 563 2.82 26.71 -4.89
N LYS A 564 1.97 25.69 -4.65
CA LYS A 564 2.00 24.90 -3.41
C LYS A 564 3.34 24.20 -3.16
N ARG A 565 3.94 23.62 -4.20
CA ARG A 565 5.27 22.97 -4.12
C ARG A 565 6.42 23.81 -4.68
N ARG A 566 6.21 25.09 -4.96
CA ARG A 566 7.20 26.00 -5.60
C ARG A 566 7.71 25.49 -6.96
N TYR A 567 6.90 24.73 -7.68
CA TYR A 567 7.13 24.29 -9.07
C TYR A 567 6.65 25.34 -10.10
N GLN A 568 7.00 26.61 -9.89
CA GLN A 568 6.56 27.71 -10.79
C GLN A 568 7.01 27.50 -12.24
N HIS A 569 8.16 26.84 -12.45
CA HIS A 569 8.68 26.46 -13.76
C HIS A 569 7.75 25.49 -14.53
N LEU A 570 6.81 24.82 -13.85
CA LEU A 570 5.81 23.94 -14.49
C LEU A 570 4.52 24.67 -14.90
N ALA A 571 4.34 25.94 -14.51
CA ALA A 571 3.11 26.69 -14.79
C ALA A 571 2.72 26.78 -16.27
N PRO A 572 3.63 26.98 -17.24
CA PRO A 572 3.27 26.98 -18.66
C PRO A 572 2.65 25.65 -19.11
N TYR A 573 3.07 24.54 -18.50
CA TYR A 573 2.58 23.21 -18.84
C TYR A 573 1.17 22.96 -18.29
N ALA A 574 0.77 23.61 -17.19
CA ALA A 574 -0.59 23.51 -16.66
C ALA A 574 -1.65 23.91 -17.69
N LEU A 575 -1.33 24.82 -18.61
CA LEU A 575 -2.21 25.23 -19.72
C LEU A 575 -2.45 24.09 -20.73
N THR A 576 -1.57 23.09 -20.77
CA THR A 576 -1.65 21.94 -21.70
C THR A 576 -2.39 20.73 -21.13
N VAL A 577 -2.94 20.83 -19.91
CA VAL A 577 -3.70 19.76 -19.26
C VAL A 577 -4.88 19.21 -20.08
N PRO A 578 -5.58 19.98 -20.96
CA PRO A 578 -6.63 19.40 -21.80
C PRO A 578 -6.13 18.25 -22.70
N PHE A 579 -4.89 18.34 -23.21
CA PHE A 579 -4.28 17.28 -24.01
C PHE A 579 -3.95 16.04 -23.16
N TYR A 580 -3.46 16.25 -21.93
CA TYR A 580 -3.24 15.16 -20.98
C TYR A 580 -4.55 14.44 -20.62
N TRP A 581 -5.63 15.20 -20.47
CA TRP A 581 -6.95 14.65 -20.16
C TRP A 581 -7.57 13.85 -21.32
N ALA A 582 -7.28 14.22 -22.58
CA ALA A 582 -7.62 13.39 -23.73
C ALA A 582 -6.97 12.00 -23.66
N LEU A 583 -5.71 11.92 -23.19
CA LEU A 583 -5.06 10.63 -22.95
C LEU A 583 -5.78 9.83 -21.85
N GLN A 584 -6.28 10.47 -20.80
CA GLN A 584 -7.06 9.79 -19.74
C GLN A 584 -8.34 9.18 -20.30
N SER A 585 -8.95 9.82 -21.30
CA SER A 585 -10.11 9.29 -21.99
C SER A 585 -9.74 7.99 -22.75
N ILE A 586 -8.61 7.96 -23.47
CA ILE A 586 -8.14 6.71 -24.12
C ILE A 586 -7.94 5.59 -23.09
N ALA A 587 -7.30 5.92 -21.96
CA ALA A 587 -7.07 4.96 -20.88
C ALA A 587 -8.36 4.44 -20.24
N VAL A 588 -9.38 5.28 -20.05
CA VAL A 588 -10.65 4.86 -19.42
C VAL A 588 -11.42 3.88 -20.30
N TYR A 589 -11.48 4.10 -21.61
CA TYR A 589 -12.17 3.19 -22.53
C TYR A 589 -11.46 1.83 -22.59
N LYS A 590 -10.13 1.83 -22.62
CA LYS A 590 -9.34 0.60 -22.50
C LYS A 590 -9.62 -0.12 -21.17
N GLY A 591 -9.65 0.62 -20.06
CA GLY A 591 -9.95 0.11 -18.73
C GLY A 591 -11.36 -0.50 -18.63
N LEU A 592 -12.36 0.14 -19.25
CA LEU A 592 -13.74 -0.35 -19.32
C LEU A 592 -13.84 -1.66 -20.09
N ILE A 593 -13.19 -1.76 -21.26
CA ILE A 593 -13.13 -3.00 -22.05
C ILE A 593 -12.45 -4.12 -21.24
N GLN A 594 -11.36 -3.79 -20.54
CA GLN A 594 -10.67 -4.75 -19.67
C GLN A 594 -11.50 -5.14 -18.45
N LEU A 595 -12.32 -4.27 -17.87
CA LEU A 595 -13.22 -4.61 -16.77
C LEU A 595 -14.17 -5.75 -17.15
N ILE A 596 -14.67 -5.73 -18.40
CA ILE A 596 -15.62 -6.71 -18.92
C ILE A 596 -14.89 -7.99 -19.36
N THR A 597 -13.76 -7.86 -20.07
CA THR A 597 -13.07 -8.99 -20.71
C THR A 597 -12.03 -9.68 -19.82
N LYS A 598 -11.36 -8.92 -18.94
CA LYS A 598 -10.21 -9.34 -18.13
C LYS A 598 -10.17 -8.59 -16.78
N PRO A 599 -11.17 -8.75 -15.91
CA PRO A 599 -11.33 -7.91 -14.72
C PRO A 599 -10.11 -7.96 -13.78
N PHE A 600 -9.59 -9.16 -13.50
CA PHE A 600 -8.47 -9.37 -12.59
C PHE A 600 -7.08 -9.25 -13.23
N TYR A 601 -7.02 -8.91 -14.54
CA TYR A 601 -5.75 -8.82 -15.23
C TYR A 601 -4.96 -7.59 -14.77
N TRP A 602 -3.74 -7.84 -14.31
CA TRP A 602 -2.77 -6.80 -13.94
C TRP A 602 -1.85 -6.50 -15.12
N GLU A 603 -2.02 -5.34 -15.75
CA GLU A 603 -1.15 -4.90 -16.82
C GLU A 603 0.12 -4.27 -16.23
N LYS A 604 1.22 -5.04 -16.20
CA LYS A 604 2.49 -4.61 -15.60
C LYS A 604 3.06 -3.39 -16.33
N THR A 605 3.50 -2.41 -15.56
CA THR A 605 4.26 -1.24 -16.02
C THR A 605 5.75 -1.55 -15.98
N GLN A 606 6.49 -1.05 -16.96
CA GLN A 606 7.95 -1.10 -16.92
C GLN A 606 8.47 0.09 -16.09
N HIS A 607 9.32 -0.20 -15.11
CA HIS A 607 10.05 0.77 -14.28
C HIS A 607 11.52 0.83 -14.72
N GLY A 608 12.27 1.85 -14.31
CA GLY A 608 13.66 2.03 -14.68
C GLY A 608 13.87 2.55 -16.11
N LEU A 609 12.87 3.21 -16.69
CA LEU A 609 12.98 3.81 -18.04
C LEU A 609 13.56 5.23 -17.99
N SER A 610 13.53 5.88 -16.83
CA SER A 610 14.06 7.22 -16.61
C SER A 610 15.58 7.24 -16.73
N LYS A 611 16.09 8.31 -17.34
CA LYS A 611 17.51 8.63 -17.33
C LYS A 611 18.07 8.80 -15.90
N HIS A 612 17.24 9.23 -14.95
CA HIS A 612 17.65 9.38 -13.55
C HIS A 612 17.97 8.03 -12.92
N THR A 613 17.10 7.03 -13.11
CA THR A 613 17.31 5.69 -12.57
C THR A 613 18.56 5.05 -13.17
N ALA A 614 18.75 5.18 -14.48
CA ALA A 614 19.97 4.70 -15.15
C ALA A 614 21.25 5.33 -14.56
N SER A 615 21.26 6.65 -14.36
CA SER A 615 22.42 7.36 -13.77
C SER A 615 22.70 6.97 -12.33
N GLU A 616 21.66 6.66 -11.54
CA GLU A 616 21.83 6.22 -10.16
C GLU A 616 22.39 4.80 -10.08
N LEU A 617 21.91 3.90 -10.94
CA LEU A 617 22.45 2.55 -11.06
C LEU A 617 23.93 2.56 -11.45
N GLU A 618 24.34 3.43 -12.38
CA GLU A 618 25.76 3.61 -12.73
C GLU A 618 26.60 4.11 -11.53
N GLY A 619 26.04 4.97 -10.69
CA GLY A 619 26.67 5.47 -9.48
C GLY A 619 26.79 4.43 -8.36
N ILE A 620 25.92 3.43 -8.35
CA ILE A 620 25.97 2.27 -7.45
C ILE A 620 26.83 1.19 -8.13
N SER A 621 28.11 1.49 -8.39
CA SER A 621 29.07 0.43 -8.73
C SER A 621 29.26 -0.51 -7.52
N PRO A 622 29.41 -1.83 -7.76
CA PRO A 622 29.32 -2.88 -6.73
C PRO A 622 30.37 -2.80 -5.62
#